data_AF-A0A177KDA7-F1
#
_entry.id   AF-A0A177KDA7-F1
#
_cell.length_a   1.000
_cell.length_b   1.000
_cell.length_c   1.000
_cell.angle_alpha   90.00
_cell.angle_beta   90.00
_cell.angle_gamma   90.00
#
_symmetry.space_group_name_H-M   'P 1'
#
loop_
_entity.id
_entity.type
_entity.pdbx_description
1 polymer ?
#
loop_
_entity_poly.entity_id
_entity_poly.type
_entity_poly.pdbx_seq_one_letter_code
_entity_poly.pdbx_strand_id
1 'polypeptide(L)'
;MDPEDELPRLHHHAVDPAALEGEGEPFVELVRRCGADPIPVPVAQGWRILRQHESSAVIGAPADADRQTWWVGTVHEGESVWAEESPARLRGSYAERRRGLALRWPAGQRTDAGPDGFAIDIVNEGERRWEPDGAAFHVVGAVAGPEESRVVMHWAASDGTPAVALEPGEYARVPVVIDRGSWAQLEPGEATLHAWLVPLRVKGEPLPIIVTAASIDALRPSERWEDSGWSLREMT
;
A
#
# COMPACT_ATOMS: atom_id res chain seq x y z
N MET A 1 -6.57 13.76 -10.41
CA MET A 1 -5.25 13.15 -10.22
C MET A 1 -4.60 13.86 -9.05
N ASP A 2 -4.04 13.13 -8.09
CA ASP A 2 -3.36 13.72 -6.94
C ASP A 2 -2.03 14.34 -7.42
N PRO A 3 -1.79 15.66 -7.26
CA PRO A 3 -0.55 16.28 -7.72
C PRO A 3 0.70 15.69 -7.08
N GLU A 4 0.57 15.04 -5.90
CA GLU A 4 1.71 14.36 -5.28
C GLU A 4 2.15 13.11 -6.06
N ASP A 5 1.28 12.52 -6.89
CA ASP A 5 1.64 11.35 -7.71
C ASP A 5 2.76 11.65 -8.71
N GLU A 6 3.01 12.92 -9.03
CA GLU A 6 4.08 13.38 -9.93
C GLU A 6 5.41 13.64 -9.21
N LEU A 7 5.42 13.61 -7.88
CA LEU A 7 6.62 13.86 -7.08
C LEU A 7 7.43 12.57 -6.84
N PRO A 8 8.78 12.67 -6.80
CA PRO A 8 9.65 11.55 -6.46
C PRO A 8 9.36 11.01 -5.06
N ARG A 9 9.79 9.77 -4.82
CA ARG A 9 9.44 9.03 -3.60
C ARG A 9 10.65 8.56 -2.82
N LEU A 10 10.57 8.72 -1.50
CA LEU A 10 11.38 8.03 -0.52
C LEU A 10 10.42 7.24 0.38
N HIS A 11 10.53 5.91 0.34
CA HIS A 11 9.47 5.01 0.81
C HIS A 11 8.10 5.38 0.22
N HIS A 12 7.15 5.80 1.06
CA HIS A 12 5.81 6.23 0.66
C HIS A 12 5.67 7.76 0.61
N HIS A 13 6.67 8.52 1.10
CA HIS A 13 6.63 9.98 1.18
C HIS A 13 6.88 10.62 -0.18
N ALA A 14 6.05 11.61 -0.53
CA ALA A 14 6.30 12.52 -1.64
C ALA A 14 7.40 13.51 -1.23
N VAL A 15 8.34 13.77 -2.13
CA VAL A 15 9.48 14.65 -1.87
C VAL A 15 9.48 15.81 -2.85
N ASP A 16 9.76 17.02 -2.37
CA ASP A 16 10.06 18.15 -3.24
C ASP A 16 11.41 17.93 -3.94
N PRO A 17 11.47 17.87 -5.28
CA PRO A 17 12.73 17.69 -6.01
C PRO A 17 13.79 18.73 -5.65
N ALA A 18 13.40 19.97 -5.37
CA ALA A 18 14.36 21.02 -5.00
C ALA A 18 15.00 20.75 -3.63
N ALA A 19 14.28 20.07 -2.73
CA ALA A 19 14.80 19.72 -1.41
C ALA A 19 15.90 18.64 -1.47
N LEU A 20 16.05 17.92 -2.59
CA LEU A 20 17.10 16.91 -2.77
C LEU A 20 18.48 17.54 -3.05
N GLU A 21 18.51 18.83 -3.37
CA GLU A 21 19.73 19.59 -3.64
C GLU A 21 20.32 20.24 -2.37
N GLY A 22 21.52 20.81 -2.48
CA GLY A 22 22.19 21.52 -1.38
C GLY A 22 22.84 20.63 -0.31
N GLU A 23 23.47 21.25 0.69
CA GLU A 23 24.21 20.52 1.74
C GLU A 23 23.30 20.01 2.86
N GLY A 24 22.23 20.73 3.19
CA GLY A 24 21.37 20.48 4.35
C GLY A 24 21.94 21.13 5.62
N GLU A 25 21.39 20.79 6.77
CA GLU A 25 21.75 21.37 8.07
C GLU A 25 21.88 20.29 9.17
N PRO A 26 22.34 20.63 10.38
CA PRO A 26 22.42 19.69 11.48
C PRO A 26 21.04 19.16 11.92
N PHE A 27 20.93 17.86 12.17
CA PHE A 27 19.65 17.21 12.56
C PHE A 27 18.98 17.90 13.75
N VAL A 28 19.77 18.15 14.80
CA VAL A 28 19.29 18.74 16.06
C VAL A 28 18.70 20.12 15.86
N GLU A 29 19.29 20.93 14.97
CA GLU A 29 18.82 22.27 14.68
C GLU A 29 17.52 22.24 13.89
N LEU A 30 17.46 21.37 12.87
CA LEU A 30 16.26 21.18 12.06
C LEU A 30 15.07 20.73 12.90
N VAL A 31 15.25 19.68 13.72
CA VAL A 31 14.17 19.10 14.53
C VAL A 31 13.63 20.09 15.56
N ARG A 32 14.53 20.83 16.24
CA ARG A 32 14.11 21.87 17.18
C ARG A 32 13.36 23.00 16.49
N ARG A 33 13.76 23.40 15.28
CA ARG A 33 13.03 24.39 14.49
C ARG A 33 11.63 23.90 14.12
N CYS A 34 11.45 22.60 13.93
CA CYS A 34 10.15 21.96 13.73
C CYS A 34 9.35 21.75 15.04
N GLY A 35 9.86 22.21 16.19
CA GLY A 35 9.14 22.14 17.47
C GLY A 35 9.10 20.76 18.12
N ALA A 36 10.07 19.89 17.83
CA ALA A 36 10.17 18.54 18.41
C ALA A 36 11.51 18.32 19.13
N ASP A 37 11.58 17.25 19.92
CA ASP A 37 12.81 16.84 20.60
C ASP A 37 13.65 15.91 19.72
N PRO A 38 14.96 16.16 19.58
CA PRO A 38 15.84 15.35 18.75
C PRO A 38 16.11 13.97 19.38
N ILE A 39 16.13 12.96 18.53
CA ILE A 39 16.52 11.59 18.85
C ILE A 39 17.93 11.28 18.30
N PRO A 40 18.59 10.19 18.76
CA PRO A 40 19.79 9.69 18.10
C PRO A 40 19.50 9.31 16.64
N VAL A 41 20.39 9.68 15.73
CA VAL A 41 20.30 9.36 14.29
C VAL A 41 21.63 8.86 13.72
N PRO A 42 21.61 8.10 12.62
CA PRO A 42 22.83 7.53 12.02
C PRO A 42 23.81 8.59 11.48
N VAL A 43 23.31 9.75 11.04
CA VAL A 43 24.12 10.87 10.54
C VAL A 43 23.67 12.17 11.20
N ALA A 44 24.63 12.96 11.69
CA ALA A 44 24.31 14.20 12.42
C ALA A 44 24.06 15.41 11.49
N GLN A 45 24.51 15.34 10.24
CA GLN A 45 24.58 16.46 9.30
C GLN A 45 23.83 16.15 8.00
N GLY A 46 23.49 17.21 7.28
CA GLY A 46 22.88 17.14 5.96
C GLY A 46 21.39 16.81 5.98
N TRP A 47 20.70 17.09 7.08
CA TRP A 47 19.26 16.96 7.15
C TRP A 47 18.56 18.14 6.48
N ARG A 48 17.41 17.88 5.88
CA ARG A 48 16.59 18.90 5.22
C ARG A 48 15.12 18.52 5.29
N ILE A 49 14.25 19.51 5.17
CA ILE A 49 12.81 19.28 5.01
C ILE A 49 12.59 18.85 3.56
N LEU A 50 12.21 17.59 3.37
CA LEU A 50 11.89 17.01 2.07
C LEU A 50 10.48 17.39 1.63
N ARG A 51 9.57 17.58 2.59
CA ARG A 51 8.20 18.01 2.36
C ARG A 51 7.63 18.62 3.65
N GLN A 52 6.96 19.76 3.52
CA GLN A 52 6.24 20.38 4.62
C GLN A 52 4.74 20.09 4.49
N HIS A 53 4.12 19.71 5.60
CA HIS A 53 2.66 19.62 5.78
C HIS A 53 2.22 20.62 6.87
N GLU A 54 0.91 20.74 7.09
CA GLU A 54 0.34 21.73 8.01
C GLU A 54 0.83 21.56 9.46
N SER A 55 0.97 20.32 9.95
CA SER A 55 1.42 20.00 11.32
C SER A 55 2.55 18.97 11.39
N SER A 56 3.14 18.63 10.24
CA SER A 56 4.26 17.70 10.18
C SER A 56 5.22 18.04 9.05
N ALA A 57 6.43 17.51 9.14
CA ALA A 57 7.43 17.64 8.10
C ALA A 57 8.09 16.28 7.85
N VAL A 58 8.23 15.91 6.58
CA VAL A 58 9.10 14.81 6.17
C VAL A 58 10.50 15.38 6.05
N ILE A 59 11.46 14.74 6.71
CA ILE A 59 12.86 15.17 6.76
C ILE A 59 13.75 14.05 6.27
N GLY A 60 14.93 14.41 5.76
CA GLY A 60 15.90 13.39 5.38
C GLY A 60 17.31 13.90 5.15
N ALA A 61 18.23 12.96 5.13
CA ALA A 61 19.65 13.19 4.87
C ALA A 61 20.19 12.11 3.92
N PRO A 62 21.09 12.47 2.98
CA PRO A 62 21.67 11.49 2.06
C PRO A 62 22.48 10.45 2.84
N ALA A 63 22.28 9.18 2.52
CA ALA A 63 23.03 8.06 3.08
C ALA A 63 24.23 7.66 2.19
N ASP A 64 24.28 8.16 0.96
CA ASP A 64 25.38 8.00 0.01
C ASP A 64 25.76 9.31 -0.69
N ALA A 65 26.93 9.33 -1.34
CA ALA A 65 27.45 10.51 -2.02
C ALA A 65 26.66 10.87 -3.29
N ASP A 66 26.09 9.87 -3.96
CA ASP A 66 25.32 10.00 -5.20
C ASP A 66 23.86 10.42 -4.96
N ARG A 67 23.48 10.58 -3.68
CA ARG A 67 22.14 10.94 -3.20
C ARG A 67 21.03 10.03 -3.72
N GLN A 68 21.34 8.75 -3.91
CA GLN A 68 20.38 7.74 -4.35
C GLN A 68 19.70 7.03 -3.17
N THR A 69 20.31 7.05 -1.99
CA THR A 69 19.74 6.54 -0.75
C THR A 69 19.74 7.61 0.33
N TRP A 70 18.72 7.57 1.20
CA TRP A 70 18.43 8.62 2.16
C TRP A 70 17.94 8.04 3.49
N TRP A 71 18.45 8.57 4.59
CA TRP A 71 17.78 8.46 5.88
C TRP A 71 16.54 9.35 5.85
N VAL A 72 15.41 8.83 6.33
CA VAL A 72 14.12 9.51 6.30
C VAL A 72 13.51 9.50 7.69
N GLY A 73 12.81 10.58 8.02
CA GLY A 73 11.96 10.62 9.21
C GLY A 73 10.79 11.58 9.02
N THR A 74 9.84 11.48 9.93
CA THR A 74 8.72 12.42 10.06
C THR A 74 8.81 13.12 11.40
N VAL A 75 8.68 14.44 11.38
CA VAL A 75 8.60 15.29 12.57
C VAL A 75 7.17 15.79 12.68
N HIS A 76 6.57 15.63 13.85
CA HIS A 76 5.27 16.21 14.19
C HIS A 76 5.48 17.32 15.21
N GLU A 77 4.89 18.49 14.97
CA GLU A 77 5.04 19.63 15.88
C GLU A 77 4.47 19.29 17.26
N GLY A 78 5.24 19.54 18.32
CA GLY A 78 4.84 19.23 19.70
C GLY A 78 4.82 17.74 20.05
N GLU A 79 5.21 16.87 19.13
CA GLU A 79 5.32 15.43 19.32
C GLU A 79 6.76 14.94 19.08
N SER A 80 6.94 13.62 18.96
CA SER A 80 8.23 12.96 18.76
C SER A 80 8.61 12.84 17.28
N VAL A 81 9.91 12.74 17.03
CA VAL A 81 10.46 12.38 15.72
C VAL A 81 10.35 10.87 15.51
N TRP A 82 9.86 10.47 14.34
CA TRP A 82 9.86 9.09 13.88
C TRP A 82 10.88 8.94 12.77
N ALA A 83 12.00 8.28 13.04
CA ALA A 83 13.02 7.98 12.03
C ALA A 83 12.85 6.54 11.53
N GLU A 84 12.99 6.35 10.21
CA GLU A 84 13.02 5.04 9.60
C GLU A 84 14.30 4.29 10.00
N GLU A 85 14.18 3.00 10.27
CA GLU A 85 15.31 2.17 10.75
C GLU A 85 16.37 1.91 9.68
N SER A 86 16.00 2.06 8.41
CA SER A 86 16.87 1.79 7.26
C SER A 86 16.75 2.89 6.20
N PRO A 87 17.82 3.15 5.43
CA PRO A 87 17.78 4.18 4.41
C PRO A 87 16.87 3.78 3.24
N ALA A 88 16.12 4.75 2.74
CA ALA A 88 15.23 4.62 1.61
C ALA A 88 15.96 4.89 0.29
N ARG A 89 15.70 4.10 -0.75
CA ARG A 89 16.12 4.46 -2.11
C ARG A 89 15.21 5.56 -2.67
N LEU A 90 15.79 6.57 -3.29
CA LEU A 90 15.08 7.56 -4.10
C LEU A 90 14.52 6.88 -5.34
N ARG A 91 13.21 6.98 -5.52
CA ARG A 91 12.48 6.39 -6.65
C ARG A 91 11.76 7.47 -7.43
N GLY A 92 11.47 7.17 -8.70
CA GLY A 92 10.62 8.01 -9.54
C GLY A 92 9.21 8.17 -8.96
N SER A 93 8.44 9.06 -9.56
CA SER A 93 7.08 9.36 -9.10
C SER A 93 6.15 8.15 -9.26
N TYR A 94 4.99 8.17 -8.60
CA TYR A 94 4.00 7.11 -8.83
C TYR A 94 3.51 7.13 -10.28
N ALA A 95 3.30 8.32 -10.86
CA ALA A 95 2.88 8.47 -12.25
C ALA A 95 3.90 7.88 -13.23
N GLU A 96 5.19 8.10 -13.00
CA GLU A 96 6.26 7.50 -13.80
C GLU A 96 6.31 5.99 -13.63
N ARG A 97 6.30 5.52 -12.37
CA ARG A 97 6.45 4.10 -12.05
C ARG A 97 5.25 3.25 -12.42
N ARG A 98 4.05 3.83 -12.54
CA ARG A 98 2.84 3.12 -13.00
C ARG A 98 2.57 3.28 -14.49
N ARG A 99 3.39 4.06 -15.22
CA ARG A 99 3.12 4.41 -16.61
C ARG A 99 2.98 3.15 -17.47
N GLY A 100 1.86 3.05 -18.18
CA GLY A 100 1.54 1.91 -19.04
C GLY A 100 0.94 0.71 -18.31
N LEU A 101 0.88 0.69 -16.97
CA LEU A 101 0.21 -0.38 -16.25
C LEU A 101 -1.31 -0.17 -16.19
N ALA A 102 -2.03 -1.26 -16.41
CA ALA A 102 -3.47 -1.35 -16.20
C ALA A 102 -3.82 -2.59 -15.38
N LEU A 103 -4.97 -2.53 -14.70
CA LEU A 103 -5.57 -3.68 -14.02
C LEU A 103 -6.76 -4.18 -14.84
N ARG A 104 -6.75 -5.46 -15.22
CA ARG A 104 -7.79 -6.05 -16.06
C ARG A 104 -8.29 -7.36 -15.47
N TRP A 105 -9.60 -7.50 -15.36
CA TRP A 105 -10.21 -8.76 -14.98
C TRP A 105 -9.99 -9.82 -16.08
N PRO A 106 -9.55 -11.04 -15.73
CA PRO A 106 -9.42 -12.14 -16.68
C PRO A 106 -10.71 -12.41 -17.46
N ALA A 107 -10.56 -12.76 -18.73
CA ALA A 107 -11.68 -13.31 -19.49
C ALA A 107 -12.20 -14.59 -18.80
N GLY A 108 -13.49 -14.60 -18.47
CA GLY A 108 -14.10 -15.72 -17.74
C GLY A 108 -13.89 -15.69 -16.22
N GLN A 109 -13.46 -14.56 -15.63
CA GLN A 109 -13.49 -14.38 -14.17
C GLN A 109 -14.89 -14.70 -13.65
N ARG A 110 -14.98 -15.64 -12.70
CA ARG A 110 -16.24 -15.96 -12.04
C ARG A 110 -16.68 -14.79 -11.18
N THR A 111 -17.92 -14.36 -11.38
CA THR A 111 -18.53 -13.25 -10.65
C THR A 111 -19.24 -13.70 -9.37
N ASP A 112 -19.42 -15.01 -9.17
CA ASP A 112 -20.04 -15.64 -8.01
C ASP A 112 -19.03 -16.29 -7.05
N ALA A 113 -17.74 -15.97 -7.21
CA ALA A 113 -16.68 -16.51 -6.39
C ALA A 113 -16.69 -15.94 -4.95
N GLY A 114 -16.18 -16.71 -3.99
CA GLY A 114 -15.90 -16.22 -2.64
C GLY A 114 -14.66 -15.30 -2.61
N PRO A 115 -14.30 -14.73 -1.44
CA PRO A 115 -13.28 -13.69 -1.35
C PRO A 115 -11.88 -14.13 -1.83
N ASP A 116 -11.56 -15.41 -1.74
CA ASP A 116 -10.26 -15.95 -2.19
C ASP A 116 -10.25 -16.35 -3.69
N GLY A 117 -11.38 -16.20 -4.39
CA GLY A 117 -11.56 -16.68 -5.76
C GLY A 117 -11.34 -15.64 -6.85
N PHE A 118 -10.91 -14.43 -6.49
CA PHE A 118 -10.68 -13.33 -7.43
C PHE A 118 -9.19 -13.17 -7.72
N ALA A 119 -8.85 -13.09 -9.01
CA ALA A 119 -7.53 -12.74 -9.48
C ALA A 119 -7.65 -11.69 -10.57
N ILE A 120 -6.68 -10.80 -10.66
CA ILE A 120 -6.63 -9.73 -11.66
C ILE A 120 -5.31 -9.78 -12.44
N ASP A 121 -5.36 -9.40 -13.70
CA ASP A 121 -4.18 -9.25 -14.54
C ASP A 121 -3.63 -7.83 -14.38
N ILE A 122 -2.37 -7.72 -13.97
CA ILE A 122 -1.57 -6.51 -14.07
C ILE A 122 -0.93 -6.54 -15.45
N VAL A 123 -1.40 -5.69 -16.35
CA VAL A 123 -1.01 -5.69 -17.77
C VAL A 123 -0.13 -4.48 -18.06
N ASN A 124 0.97 -4.67 -18.79
CA ASN A 124 1.69 -3.57 -19.40
C ASN A 124 1.07 -3.23 -20.76
N GLU A 125 0.25 -2.19 -20.80
CA GLU A 125 -0.34 -1.63 -22.03
C GLU A 125 0.55 -0.55 -22.67
N GLY A 126 1.71 -0.25 -22.07
CA GLY A 126 2.69 0.69 -22.60
C GLY A 126 3.52 0.11 -23.75
N GLU A 127 4.22 0.99 -24.46
CA GLU A 127 5.09 0.63 -25.59
C GLU A 127 6.50 0.15 -25.17
N ARG A 128 6.82 0.26 -23.88
CA ARG A 128 8.14 -0.08 -23.33
C ARG A 128 7.98 -1.11 -22.22
N ARG A 129 9.02 -1.91 -22.03
CA ARG A 129 9.15 -2.80 -20.89
C ARG A 129 8.96 -2.03 -19.59
N TRP A 130 8.09 -2.54 -18.73
CA TRP A 130 7.85 -2.02 -17.40
C TRP A 130 8.80 -2.69 -16.40
N GLU A 131 9.43 -1.89 -15.54
CA GLU A 131 10.38 -2.35 -14.53
C GLU A 131 9.84 -2.10 -13.12
N PRO A 132 9.92 -3.09 -12.21
CA PRO A 132 9.29 -2.99 -10.89
C PRO A 132 9.97 -2.01 -9.92
N ASP A 133 11.26 -1.71 -10.09
CA ASP A 133 12.01 -0.78 -9.23
C ASP A 133 11.77 -1.04 -7.72
N GLY A 134 11.80 -2.32 -7.31
CA GLY A 134 11.54 -2.76 -5.94
C GLY A 134 10.07 -2.62 -5.50
N ALA A 135 9.12 -2.47 -6.42
CA ALA A 135 7.70 -2.61 -6.14
C ALA A 135 7.31 -4.08 -5.89
N ALA A 136 6.21 -4.26 -5.17
CA ALA A 136 5.51 -5.52 -5.07
C ALA A 136 4.19 -5.44 -5.84
N PHE A 137 3.74 -6.58 -6.36
CA PHE A 137 2.37 -6.74 -6.78
C PHE A 137 1.53 -7.13 -5.57
N HIS A 138 0.80 -6.13 -5.07
CA HIS A 138 -0.15 -6.26 -3.99
C HIS A 138 -1.46 -5.60 -4.41
N VAL A 139 -2.44 -6.43 -4.76
CA VAL A 139 -3.77 -5.96 -5.16
C VAL A 139 -4.75 -6.24 -4.03
N VAL A 140 -5.43 -5.19 -3.59
CA VAL A 140 -6.53 -5.29 -2.64
C VAL A 140 -7.85 -5.12 -3.35
N GLY A 141 -8.88 -5.78 -2.84
CA GLY A 141 -10.24 -5.63 -3.30
C GLY A 141 -11.17 -5.26 -2.15
N ALA A 142 -12.22 -4.51 -2.48
CA ALA A 142 -13.34 -4.36 -1.58
C ALA A 142 -14.64 -4.20 -2.36
N VAL A 143 -15.68 -4.59 -1.66
CA VAL A 143 -17.01 -4.78 -2.19
C VAL A 143 -17.86 -3.61 -1.74
N ALA A 144 -18.51 -2.97 -2.70
CA ALA A 144 -19.48 -1.91 -2.47
C ALA A 144 -20.86 -2.41 -2.88
N GLY A 145 -21.91 -1.81 -2.31
CA GLY A 145 -23.27 -1.99 -2.83
C GLY A 145 -23.38 -1.54 -4.29
N PRO A 146 -24.40 -2.00 -5.04
CA PRO A 146 -24.54 -1.73 -6.48
C PRO A 146 -24.67 -0.23 -6.83
N GLU A 147 -25.10 0.61 -5.88
CA GLU A 147 -25.20 2.08 -6.04
C GLU A 147 -24.10 2.86 -5.30
N GLU A 148 -23.19 2.17 -4.60
CA GLU A 148 -22.21 2.80 -3.73
C GLU A 148 -20.88 2.99 -4.48
N SER A 149 -20.52 4.25 -4.75
CA SER A 149 -19.31 4.60 -5.50
C SER A 149 -18.10 4.91 -4.61
N ARG A 150 -18.25 4.85 -3.29
CA ARG A 150 -17.22 5.21 -2.31
C ARG A 150 -16.87 4.00 -1.47
N VAL A 151 -15.62 3.59 -1.58
CA VAL A 151 -15.08 2.45 -0.84
C VAL A 151 -13.96 2.95 0.05
N VAL A 152 -14.11 2.76 1.36
CA VAL A 152 -13.05 3.02 2.33
C VAL A 152 -12.24 1.73 2.47
N MET A 153 -10.94 1.86 2.26
CA MET A 153 -10.01 0.73 2.24
C MET A 153 -9.11 0.76 3.45
N HIS A 154 -9.09 -0.35 4.16
CA HIS A 154 -8.12 -0.61 5.22
C HIS A 154 -7.27 -1.80 4.78
N TRP A 155 -5.96 -1.59 4.66
CA TRP A 155 -5.00 -2.66 4.44
C TRP A 155 -3.86 -2.53 5.45
N ALA A 156 -3.43 -3.64 6.02
CA ALA A 156 -2.12 -3.73 6.64
C ALA A 156 -1.10 -3.98 5.53
N ALA A 157 0.10 -3.42 5.65
CA ALA A 157 1.22 -3.80 4.79
C ALA A 157 1.48 -5.30 5.00
N SER A 158 0.95 -6.12 4.10
CA SER A 158 1.31 -7.52 3.97
C SER A 158 2.30 -7.62 2.81
N ASP A 159 3.26 -8.53 2.95
CA ASP A 159 4.30 -8.74 1.95
C ASP A 159 3.63 -9.18 0.64
N GLY A 160 3.47 -8.24 -0.29
CA GLY A 160 3.01 -8.53 -1.65
C GLY A 160 3.99 -9.45 -2.37
N THR A 161 3.55 -10.06 -3.46
CA THR A 161 4.47 -10.84 -4.30
C THR A 161 5.47 -9.89 -4.94
N PRO A 162 6.79 -10.17 -4.94
CA PRO A 162 7.75 -9.35 -5.66
C PRO A 162 7.30 -9.12 -7.11
N ALA A 163 7.24 -7.86 -7.53
CA ALA A 163 6.82 -7.56 -8.89
C ALA A 163 7.87 -8.03 -9.90
N VAL A 164 7.40 -8.48 -11.06
CA VAL A 164 8.25 -8.91 -12.18
C VAL A 164 8.19 -7.88 -13.29
N ALA A 165 9.26 -7.78 -14.07
CA ALA A 165 9.24 -6.95 -15.27
C ALA A 165 8.21 -7.49 -16.27
N LEU A 166 7.55 -6.59 -17.00
CA LEU A 166 6.53 -6.93 -17.98
C LEU A 166 6.86 -6.29 -19.33
N GLU A 167 7.02 -7.10 -20.37
CA GLU A 167 7.13 -6.60 -21.75
C GLU A 167 5.80 -5.98 -22.22
N PRO A 168 5.79 -5.15 -23.28
CA PRO A 168 4.55 -4.64 -23.87
C PRO A 168 3.56 -5.77 -24.20
N GLY A 169 2.35 -5.68 -23.65
CA GLY A 169 1.28 -6.66 -23.79
C GLY A 169 1.38 -7.87 -22.85
N GLU A 170 2.45 -8.00 -22.07
CA GLU A 170 2.60 -9.04 -21.05
C GLU A 170 1.76 -8.69 -19.81
N TYR A 171 1.37 -9.73 -19.07
CA TYR A 171 0.63 -9.57 -17.83
C TYR A 171 1.12 -10.53 -16.75
N ALA A 172 0.98 -10.10 -15.50
CA ALA A 172 1.08 -10.96 -14.33
C ALA A 172 -0.30 -11.10 -13.70
N ARG A 173 -0.77 -12.33 -13.54
CA ARG A 173 -2.01 -12.62 -12.81
C ARG A 173 -1.73 -12.74 -11.33
N VAL A 174 -2.42 -11.95 -10.52
CA VAL A 174 -2.24 -11.92 -9.06
C VAL A 174 -3.57 -12.06 -8.33
N PRO A 175 -3.60 -12.68 -7.14
CA PRO A 175 -4.80 -12.74 -6.32
C PRO A 175 -5.21 -11.33 -5.85
N VAL A 176 -6.51 -11.11 -5.75
CA VAL A 176 -7.08 -9.91 -5.14
C VAL A 176 -7.31 -10.21 -3.67
N VAL A 177 -6.61 -9.51 -2.79
CA VAL A 177 -6.75 -9.67 -1.34
C VAL A 177 -7.99 -8.93 -0.87
N ILE A 178 -8.98 -9.68 -0.39
CA ILE A 178 -10.24 -9.13 0.14
C ILE A 178 -10.32 -9.46 1.63
N ASP A 179 -10.62 -8.44 2.45
CA ASP A 179 -10.77 -8.64 3.88
C ASP A 179 -11.97 -9.56 4.18
N ARG A 180 -11.68 -10.70 4.82
CA ARG A 180 -12.68 -11.71 5.14
C ARG A 180 -13.69 -11.23 6.18
N GLY A 181 -13.26 -10.37 7.11
CA GLY A 181 -14.14 -9.80 8.14
C GLY A 181 -15.23 -8.91 7.52
N SER A 182 -14.82 -8.06 6.58
CA SER A 182 -15.70 -7.20 5.80
C SER A 182 -16.61 -8.03 4.88
N TRP A 183 -16.08 -9.06 4.20
CA TRP A 183 -16.90 -9.96 3.37
C TRP A 183 -17.99 -10.67 4.17
N ALA A 184 -17.69 -11.15 5.39
CA ALA A 184 -18.64 -11.87 6.23
C ALA A 184 -19.83 -11.01 6.72
N GLN A 185 -19.73 -9.68 6.62
CA GLN A 185 -20.76 -8.72 7.00
C GLN A 185 -21.64 -8.28 5.82
N LEU A 186 -21.35 -8.72 4.59
CA LEU A 186 -22.14 -8.38 3.41
C LEU A 186 -23.50 -9.07 3.42
N GLU A 187 -24.46 -8.48 2.72
CA GLU A 187 -25.72 -9.12 2.39
C GLU A 187 -25.60 -9.89 1.06
N PRO A 188 -26.23 -11.08 0.92
CA PRO A 188 -26.30 -11.77 -0.36
C PRO A 188 -27.02 -10.92 -1.42
N GLY A 189 -26.46 -10.84 -2.63
CA GLY A 189 -27.05 -10.05 -3.70
C GLY A 189 -26.02 -9.54 -4.72
N GLU A 190 -26.48 -8.65 -5.59
CA GLU A 190 -25.62 -7.94 -6.54
C GLU A 190 -24.73 -6.95 -5.79
N ALA A 191 -23.46 -6.91 -6.15
CA ALA A 191 -22.49 -5.98 -5.59
C ALA A 191 -21.42 -5.64 -6.63
N THR A 192 -20.57 -4.68 -6.30
CA THR A 192 -19.44 -4.29 -7.15
C THR A 192 -18.13 -4.51 -6.43
N LEU A 193 -17.25 -5.33 -7.02
CA LEU A 193 -15.87 -5.51 -6.57
C LEU A 193 -14.97 -4.49 -7.25
N HIS A 194 -14.31 -3.68 -6.45
CA HIS A 194 -13.30 -2.76 -6.93
C HIS A 194 -11.91 -3.28 -6.53
N ALA A 195 -10.91 -3.08 -7.40
CA ALA A 195 -9.54 -3.56 -7.19
C ALA A 195 -8.49 -2.45 -7.35
N TRP A 196 -7.46 -2.49 -6.50
CA TRP A 196 -6.37 -1.51 -6.48
C TRP A 196 -5.01 -2.17 -6.30
N LEU A 197 -4.07 -1.85 -7.19
CA LEU A 197 -2.65 -2.12 -7.00
C LEU A 197 -2.09 -1.05 -6.07
N VAL A 198 -1.95 -1.40 -4.79
CA VAL A 198 -1.66 -0.43 -3.72
C VAL A 198 -0.32 0.27 -3.92
N PRO A 199 0.82 -0.42 -4.18
CA PRO A 199 2.12 0.24 -4.19
C PRO A 199 2.32 1.25 -5.33
N LEU A 200 1.47 1.20 -6.36
CA LEU A 200 1.54 2.09 -7.54
C LEU A 200 0.23 2.85 -7.78
N ARG A 201 -0.75 2.72 -6.88
CA ARG A 201 -2.05 3.40 -6.93
C ARG A 201 -2.78 3.22 -8.28
N VAL A 202 -2.71 2.04 -8.89
CA VAL A 202 -3.46 1.72 -10.13
C VAL A 202 -4.82 1.14 -9.75
N LYS A 203 -5.88 1.66 -10.37
CA LYS A 203 -7.25 1.18 -10.15
C LYS A 203 -7.67 0.30 -11.33
N GLY A 204 -8.34 -0.80 -11.04
CA GLY A 204 -9.04 -1.59 -12.06
C GLY A 204 -10.43 -1.05 -12.32
N GLU A 205 -10.97 -1.39 -13.48
CA GLU A 205 -12.40 -1.21 -13.73
C GLU A 205 -13.21 -2.02 -12.69
N PRO A 206 -14.32 -1.49 -12.16
CA PRO A 206 -15.16 -2.23 -11.23
C PRO A 206 -15.72 -3.51 -11.88
N LEU A 207 -15.77 -4.60 -11.12
CA LEU A 207 -16.36 -5.87 -11.55
C LEU A 207 -17.72 -6.07 -10.87
N PRO A 208 -18.82 -6.15 -11.62
CA PRO A 208 -20.09 -6.63 -11.08
C PRO A 208 -19.95 -8.08 -10.58
N ILE A 209 -20.36 -8.33 -9.34
CA ILE A 209 -20.30 -9.64 -8.70
C ILE A 209 -21.64 -10.01 -8.05
N ILE A 210 -21.80 -11.29 -7.72
CA ILE A 210 -22.91 -11.81 -6.93
C ILE A 210 -22.35 -12.37 -5.64
N VAL A 211 -22.65 -11.72 -4.52
CA VAL A 211 -22.34 -12.23 -3.18
C VAL A 211 -23.38 -13.28 -2.84
N THR A 212 -22.94 -14.51 -2.59
CA THR A 212 -23.85 -15.61 -2.23
C THR A 212 -23.86 -15.86 -0.73
N ALA A 213 -25.00 -16.29 -0.18
CA ALA A 213 -25.09 -16.72 1.22
C ALA A 213 -24.04 -17.80 1.55
N ALA A 214 -23.84 -18.76 0.63
CA ALA A 214 -22.83 -19.80 0.77
C ALA A 214 -21.40 -19.25 0.89
N SER A 215 -21.06 -18.19 0.14
CA SER A 215 -19.73 -17.55 0.22
C SER A 215 -19.50 -16.82 1.56
N ILE A 216 -20.55 -16.28 2.16
CA ILE A 216 -20.50 -15.65 3.49
C ILE A 216 -20.40 -16.73 4.57
N ASP A 217 -21.24 -17.76 4.49
CA ASP A 217 -21.28 -18.84 5.48
C ASP A 217 -19.98 -19.64 5.53
N ALA A 218 -19.26 -19.76 4.41
CA ALA A 218 -17.94 -20.40 4.37
C ALA A 218 -16.87 -19.67 5.21
N LEU A 219 -17.09 -18.40 5.57
CA LEU A 219 -16.17 -17.60 6.38
C LEU A 219 -16.62 -17.46 7.84
N ARG A 220 -17.85 -17.87 8.15
CA ARG A 220 -18.32 -17.89 9.54
C ARG A 220 -17.52 -18.96 10.28
N PRO A 221 -16.92 -18.65 11.44
CA PRO A 221 -16.31 -19.66 12.27
C PRO A 221 -17.34 -20.77 12.49
N SER A 222 -16.98 -22.02 12.17
CA SER A 222 -17.84 -23.13 12.55
C SER A 222 -17.97 -23.09 14.07
N GLU A 223 -19.19 -23.00 14.61
CA GLU A 223 -19.54 -23.20 16.03
C GLU A 223 -19.23 -24.64 16.50
N ARG A 224 -18.26 -25.32 15.89
CA ARG A 224 -17.95 -26.74 16.08
C ARG A 224 -16.76 -26.96 17.01
N TRP A 225 -16.52 -26.03 17.94
CA TRP A 225 -15.55 -26.16 19.03
C TRP A 225 -16.17 -26.15 20.43
N GLU A 226 -17.49 -26.33 20.57
CA GLU A 226 -18.14 -26.50 21.87
C GLU A 226 -18.47 -27.96 22.25
N ASP A 227 -18.08 -28.96 21.45
CA ASP A 227 -18.46 -30.36 21.72
C ASP A 227 -17.28 -31.35 21.71
N SER A 228 -16.11 -30.92 22.19
CA SER A 228 -15.02 -31.83 22.56
C SER A 228 -15.02 -32.02 24.08
N GLY A 229 -15.85 -32.97 24.52
CA GLY A 229 -16.01 -33.34 25.92
C GLY A 229 -14.69 -33.60 26.65
N TRP A 230 -14.43 -32.76 27.65
CA TRP A 230 -13.57 -33.08 28.77
C TRP A 230 -14.40 -32.90 30.04
N SER A 231 -14.97 -34.00 30.55
CA SER A 231 -15.52 -34.00 31.91
C SER A 231 -14.35 -33.95 32.89
N LEU A 232 -14.24 -32.86 33.63
CA LEU A 232 -13.39 -32.82 34.82
C LEU A 232 -14.03 -33.75 35.87
N ARG A 233 -13.42 -34.91 36.12
CA ARG A 233 -13.72 -35.69 37.33
C ARG A 233 -13.21 -34.89 38.52
N GLU A 234 -14.10 -34.45 39.38
CA GLU A 234 -13.75 -33.95 40.70
C GLU A 234 -13.08 -35.09 41.50
N MET A 235 -11.87 -34.82 41.99
CA MET A 235 -11.24 -35.60 43.05
C MET A 235 -11.35 -34.81 44.35
N THR A 236 -12.26 -35.25 45.21
CA THR A 236 -12.17 -35.11 46.67
C THR A 236 -12.59 -36.40 47.32
#